data_AF-A0A1L9QPW3-F1
#
_entry.id   AF-A0A1L9QPW3-F1
#
_cell.length_a   1.000
_cell.length_b   1.000
_cell.length_c   1.000
_cell.angle_alpha   90.00
_cell.angle_beta   90.00
_cell.angle_gamma   90.00
#
_symmetry.space_group_name_H-M   'P 1'
#
loop_
_entity.id
_entity.type
_entity.pdbx_description
1 polymer ?
#
loop_
_entity_poly.entity_id
_entity_poly.type
_entity_poly.pdbx_seq_one_letter_code
_entity_poly.pdbx_strand_id
1 'polypeptide(L)'
;MHDFPSFKDQPNVNYNSMLEEMRKSGEERAGYANVMFKYLLEEIQEFESDLQADEEIAVYLASFAGGMPIRIESINYRDPYYIVLSGTTEEGQKVRLVQHVTQISILFMPIKVSSEDNRKPRRIGFMAGADM
;
A
#
# COMPACT_ATOMS: atom_id res chain seq x y z
N MET A 1 -6.67 47.75 31.98
CA MET A 1 -5.36 47.10 31.76
C MET A 1 -5.63 45.61 31.70
N HIS A 2 -5.44 44.98 30.54
CA HIS A 2 -5.54 43.51 30.45
C HIS A 2 -4.20 42.93 30.89
N ASP A 3 -4.23 42.11 31.95
CA ASP A 3 -3.08 41.32 32.38
C ASP A 3 -2.73 40.32 31.27
N PHE A 4 -1.49 40.41 30.79
CA PHE A 4 -0.94 39.40 29.89
C PHE A 4 -0.51 38.18 30.73
N PRO A 5 -0.81 36.95 30.27
CA PRO A 5 -0.38 35.74 30.97
C PRO A 5 1.15 35.69 31.12
N SER A 6 1.61 35.25 32.29
CA SER A 6 3.02 35.04 32.60
C SER A 6 3.63 33.95 31.70
N PHE A 7 4.86 34.16 31.23
CA PHE A 7 5.63 33.23 30.37
C PHE A 7 5.79 31.80 30.94
N LYS A 8 5.47 31.59 32.22
CA LYS A 8 5.63 30.29 32.90
C LYS A 8 4.49 29.30 32.68
N ASP A 9 3.37 29.75 32.10
CA ASP A 9 2.17 28.92 31.87
C ASP A 9 2.06 28.39 30.43
N GLN A 10 3.11 28.48 29.63
CA GLN A 10 3.13 27.91 28.28
C GLN A 10 3.36 26.38 28.37
N PRO A 11 2.52 25.56 27.72
CA PRO A 11 2.78 24.12 27.65
C PRO A 11 4.15 23.87 27.00
N ASN A 12 4.89 22.88 27.49
CA ASN A 12 6.15 22.45 26.89
C ASN A 12 5.85 21.80 25.54
N VAL A 13 5.69 22.63 24.50
CA VAL A 13 5.39 22.19 23.14
C VAL A 13 6.67 21.62 22.53
N ASN A 14 6.65 20.34 22.21
CA ASN A 14 7.69 19.74 21.38
C ASN A 14 7.45 20.12 19.92
N TYR A 15 8.11 21.19 19.48
CA TYR A 15 8.01 21.70 18.11
C TYR A 15 8.35 20.66 17.04
N ASN A 16 9.29 19.74 17.31
CA ASN A 16 9.66 18.70 16.35
C ASN A 16 8.52 17.70 16.15
N SER A 17 7.84 17.29 17.23
CA SER A 17 6.64 16.43 17.13
C SER A 17 5.54 17.09 16.33
N MET A 18 5.28 18.36 16.61
CA MET A 18 4.23 19.12 15.94
C MET A 18 4.52 19.31 14.44
N LEU A 19 5.77 19.57 14.07
CA LEU A 19 6.18 19.67 12.66
C LEU A 19 6.05 18.34 11.93
N GLU A 20 6.42 17.23 12.57
CA GLU A 20 6.22 15.89 11.99
C GLU A 20 4.74 15.55 11.80
N GLU A 21 3.89 15.87 12.77
CA GLU A 21 2.43 15.70 12.66
C GLU A 21 1.85 16.55 11.53
N MET A 22 2.27 17.82 11.41
CA MET A 22 1.86 18.70 10.30
C MET A 22 2.31 18.16 8.95
N ARG A 23 3.55 17.66 8.84
CA ARG A 23 4.06 17.03 7.61
C ARG A 23 3.23 15.81 7.25
N LYS A 24 3.07 14.85 8.16
CA LYS A 24 2.26 13.63 7.93
C LYS A 24 0.84 13.96 7.51
N SER A 25 0.19 14.91 8.22
CA SER A 25 -1.15 15.36 7.89
C SER A 25 -1.21 16.06 6.53
N GLY A 26 -0.14 16.73 6.11
CA GLY A 26 0.01 17.31 4.77
C GLY A 26 0.12 16.24 3.69
N GLU A 27 0.95 15.22 3.90
CA GLU A 27 1.15 14.09 2.96
C GLU A 27 -0.14 13.28 2.78
N GLU A 28 -0.87 13.05 3.87
CA GLU A 28 -2.16 12.37 3.85
C GLU A 28 -3.21 13.16 3.07
N ARG A 29 -3.33 14.47 3.33
CA ARG A 29 -4.25 15.34 2.56
C ARG A 29 -3.88 15.43 1.10
N ALA A 30 -2.59 15.40 0.77
CA ALA A 30 -2.10 15.42 -0.60
C ALA A 30 -2.26 14.06 -1.31
N GLY A 31 -2.50 12.97 -0.57
CA GLY A 31 -2.62 11.62 -1.10
C GLY A 31 -1.30 11.08 -1.65
N TYR A 32 -0.18 11.35 -0.97
CA TYR A 32 1.13 10.88 -1.43
C TYR A 32 1.26 9.36 -1.44
N ALA A 33 2.14 8.87 -2.31
CA ALA A 33 2.33 7.45 -2.57
C ALA A 33 2.79 6.72 -1.31
N ASN A 34 3.64 7.31 -0.47
CA ASN A 34 4.00 6.74 0.83
C ASN A 34 2.79 6.47 1.75
N VAL A 35 1.83 7.39 1.79
CA VAL A 35 0.60 7.26 2.59
C VAL A 35 -0.36 6.25 1.96
N MET A 36 -0.64 6.41 0.66
CA MET A 36 -1.57 5.50 -0.03
C MET A 36 -1.04 4.06 -0.09
N PHE A 37 0.27 3.89 -0.21
CA PHE A 37 0.91 2.57 -0.11
C PHE A 37 0.71 1.97 1.28
N LYS A 38 0.86 2.74 2.36
CA LYS A 38 0.59 2.24 3.73
C LYS A 38 -0.84 1.72 3.87
N TYR A 39 -1.84 2.46 3.39
CA TYR A 39 -3.24 1.99 3.43
C TYR A 39 -3.44 0.75 2.58
N LEU A 40 -2.85 0.69 1.38
CA LEU A 40 -2.91 -0.51 0.55
C LEU A 40 -2.31 -1.75 1.25
N LEU A 41 -1.24 -1.57 2.03
CA LEU A 41 -0.67 -2.66 2.82
C LEU A 41 -1.63 -3.13 3.92
N GLU A 42 -2.30 -2.21 4.60
CA GLU A 42 -3.29 -2.53 5.64
C GLU A 42 -4.45 -3.34 5.04
N GLU A 43 -4.98 -2.92 3.89
CA GLU A 43 -6.04 -3.65 3.16
C GLU A 43 -5.60 -5.05 2.71
N ILE A 44 -4.34 -5.21 2.27
CA ILE A 44 -3.79 -6.53 1.92
C ILE A 44 -3.68 -7.40 3.16
N GLN A 45 -3.17 -6.88 4.28
CA GLN A 45 -3.01 -7.64 5.52
C GLN A 45 -4.36 -8.09 6.07
N GLU A 46 -5.36 -7.22 6.05
CA GLU A 46 -6.73 -7.54 6.47
C GLU A 46 -7.30 -8.65 5.58
N PHE A 47 -7.20 -8.52 4.25
CA PHE A 47 -7.68 -9.53 3.33
C PHE A 47 -6.94 -10.86 3.45
N GLU A 48 -5.61 -10.85 3.62
CA GLU A 48 -4.80 -12.07 3.81
C GLU A 48 -5.15 -12.82 5.10
N SER A 49 -5.68 -12.12 6.11
CA SER A 49 -6.06 -12.72 7.39
C SER A 49 -7.31 -13.60 7.30
N ASP A 50 -8.15 -13.37 6.28
CA ASP A 50 -9.37 -14.14 6.02
C ASP A 50 -9.16 -15.33 5.06
N LEU A 51 -7.96 -15.49 4.49
CA LEU A 51 -7.67 -16.55 3.53
C LEU A 51 -7.57 -17.94 4.18
N GLN A 52 -8.06 -18.95 3.46
CA GLN A 52 -7.81 -20.34 3.84
C GLN A 52 -6.34 -20.73 3.63
N ALA A 53 -5.95 -21.85 4.27
CA ALA A 53 -4.57 -22.34 4.23
C ALA A 53 -4.08 -22.76 2.83
N ASP A 54 -4.99 -22.98 1.87
CA ASP A 54 -4.72 -23.33 0.47
C ASP A 54 -4.95 -22.17 -0.51
N GLU A 55 -5.27 -20.97 -0.01
CA GLU A 55 -5.59 -19.80 -0.82
C GLU A 55 -4.47 -18.76 -0.82
N GLU A 56 -4.30 -18.07 -1.95
CA GLU A 56 -3.47 -16.88 -2.14
C GLU A 56 -4.26 -15.75 -2.82
N ILE A 57 -3.72 -14.53 -2.78
CA ILE A 57 -4.33 -13.38 -3.45
C ILE A 57 -4.00 -13.39 -4.94
N ALA A 58 -5.04 -13.30 -5.76
CA ALA A 58 -4.96 -12.74 -7.11
C ALA A 58 -5.45 -11.30 -7.10
N VAL A 59 -4.77 -10.42 -7.83
CA VAL A 59 -5.20 -9.02 -7.96
C VAL A 59 -5.76 -8.78 -9.35
N TYR A 60 -6.94 -8.19 -9.39
CA TYR A 60 -7.57 -7.68 -10.61
C TYR A 60 -7.44 -6.17 -10.67
N LEU A 61 -6.89 -5.71 -11.79
CA LEU A 61 -6.75 -4.29 -12.09
C LEU A 61 -8.00 -3.84 -12.84
N ALA A 62 -8.96 -3.31 -12.09
CA ALA A 62 -10.28 -2.96 -12.63
C ALA A 62 -10.23 -1.79 -13.63
N SER A 63 -9.12 -1.04 -13.68
CA SER A 63 -8.92 0.06 -14.63
C SER A 63 -8.71 -0.39 -16.09
N PHE A 64 -8.41 -1.67 -16.33
CA PHE A 64 -8.30 -2.21 -17.69
C PHE A 64 -9.62 -2.85 -18.12
N ALA A 65 -10.20 -2.35 -19.22
CA ALA A 65 -11.33 -3.01 -19.88
C ALA A 65 -10.94 -4.44 -20.26
N GLY A 66 -11.46 -5.43 -19.53
CA GLY A 66 -11.14 -6.85 -19.70
C GLY A 66 -10.33 -7.50 -18.58
N GLY A 67 -9.90 -6.75 -17.55
CA GLY A 67 -9.40 -7.24 -16.26
C GLY A 67 -8.47 -8.45 -16.34
N MET A 68 -7.20 -8.26 -16.73
CA MET A 68 -6.23 -9.36 -16.72
C MET A 68 -5.87 -9.72 -15.26
N PRO A 69 -6.13 -10.96 -14.81
CA PRO A 69 -5.66 -11.40 -13.50
C PRO A 69 -4.14 -11.43 -13.47
N ILE A 70 -3.56 -10.78 -12.45
CA ILE A 70 -2.13 -10.84 -12.19
C ILE A 70 -1.93 -11.43 -10.80
N ARG A 71 -1.07 -12.45 -10.72
CA ARG A 71 -0.52 -12.92 -9.45
C ARG A 71 0.54 -11.93 -9.00
N ILE A 72 0.20 -11.08 -8.04
CA ILE A 72 1.13 -10.06 -7.53
C ILE A 72 2.18 -10.72 -6.66
N GLU A 73 3.43 -10.39 -6.93
CA GLU A 73 4.60 -10.86 -6.20
C GLU A 73 5.18 -9.76 -5.32
N SER A 74 5.08 -8.49 -5.78
CA SER A 74 5.51 -7.33 -4.99
C SER A 74 4.76 -6.06 -5.36
N ILE A 75 4.64 -5.17 -4.37
CA ILE A 75 4.11 -3.82 -4.51
C ILE A 75 5.19 -2.85 -4.02
N ASN A 76 5.44 -1.80 -4.79
CA ASN A 76 6.35 -0.72 -4.45
C ASN A 76 5.66 0.62 -4.69
N TYR A 77 6.24 1.70 -4.17
CA TYR A 77 5.80 3.06 -4.44
C TYR A 77 6.98 3.98 -4.72
N ARG A 78 6.69 5.13 -5.32
CA ARG A 78 7.64 6.23 -5.48
C ARG A 78 6.89 7.55 -5.32
N ASP A 79 7.34 8.32 -4.34
CA ASP A 79 6.78 9.64 -4.10
C ASP A 79 6.96 10.58 -5.31
N PRO A 80 6.03 11.54 -5.50
CA PRO A 80 4.86 11.76 -4.66
C PRO A 80 3.65 10.87 -5.02
N TYR A 81 3.56 10.25 -6.19
CA TYR A 81 2.26 9.71 -6.66
C TYR A 81 2.30 8.39 -7.45
N TYR A 82 3.39 7.62 -7.42
CA TYR A 82 3.46 6.38 -8.20
C TYR A 82 3.38 5.13 -7.33
N ILE A 83 2.59 4.15 -7.78
CA ILE A 83 2.59 2.78 -7.26
C ILE A 83 2.95 1.81 -8.38
N VAL A 84 3.72 0.79 -8.04
CA VAL A 84 4.24 -0.22 -8.95
C VAL A 84 3.84 -1.60 -8.47
N LEU A 85 3.08 -2.31 -9.28
CA LEU A 85 2.64 -3.69 -9.05
C LEU A 85 3.45 -4.59 -9.96
N SER A 86 4.21 -5.54 -9.39
CA SER A 86 4.97 -6.53 -10.17
C SER A 86 4.48 -7.93 -9.86
N GLY A 87 4.42 -8.78 -10.88
CA GLY A 87 3.91 -10.13 -10.73
C GLY A 87 4.00 -10.94 -12.01
N THR A 88 3.15 -11.96 -12.09
CA THR A 88 3.07 -12.87 -13.23
C THR A 88 1.62 -13.03 -13.73
N THR A 89 1.46 -13.18 -15.04
CA THR A 89 0.17 -13.57 -15.64
C THR A 89 -0.13 -15.04 -15.36
N GLU A 90 -1.33 -15.52 -15.72
CA GLU A 90 -1.65 -16.95 -15.66
C GLU A 90 -0.69 -17.81 -16.50
N GLU A 91 -0.19 -17.29 -17.62
CA GLU A 91 0.80 -17.94 -18.49
C GLU A 91 2.24 -17.85 -17.94
N GLY A 92 2.44 -17.25 -16.75
CA GLY A 92 3.75 -17.09 -16.12
C GLY A 92 4.61 -15.96 -16.71
N GLN A 93 4.04 -15.09 -17.54
CA GLN A 93 4.77 -13.94 -18.07
C GLN A 93 4.95 -12.88 -16.98
N LYS A 94 6.19 -12.40 -16.80
CA LYS A 94 6.47 -11.31 -15.86
C LYS A 94 5.84 -10.03 -16.36
N VAL A 95 5.11 -9.36 -15.48
CA VAL A 95 4.43 -8.10 -15.77
C VAL A 95 4.73 -7.08 -14.68
N ARG A 96 4.76 -5.82 -15.08
CA ARG A 96 4.82 -4.68 -14.16
C ARG A 96 3.83 -3.64 -14.61
N LEU A 97 2.96 -3.24 -13.70
CA LEU A 97 2.07 -2.11 -13.86
C LEU A 97 2.61 -0.93 -13.06
N VAL A 98 2.66 0.24 -13.68
CA VAL A 98 2.96 1.52 -13.03
C VAL A 98 1.71 2.38 -13.11
N GLN A 99 1.21 2.87 -11.98
CA GLN A 99 0.00 3.69 -11.91
C GLN A 99 0.25 4.94 -11.08
N HIS A 100 -0.48 6.02 -11.42
CA HIS A 100 -0.66 7.14 -10.51
C HIS A 100 -1.61 6.73 -9.38
N VAL A 101 -1.40 7.19 -8.15
CA VAL A 101 -2.24 6.84 -6.97
C VAL A 101 -3.74 7.04 -7.19
N THR A 102 -4.13 8.08 -7.94
CA THR A 102 -5.54 8.39 -8.25
C THR A 102 -6.18 7.47 -9.28
N GLN A 103 -5.38 6.64 -9.98
CA GLN A 103 -5.86 5.70 -11.00
C GLN A 103 -5.99 4.27 -10.45
N ILE A 104 -5.61 4.05 -9.19
CA ILE A 104 -5.59 2.73 -8.60
C ILE A 104 -7.02 2.26 -8.35
N SER A 105 -7.37 1.15 -8.99
CA SER A 105 -8.58 0.39 -8.72
C SER A 105 -8.20 -1.08 -8.69
N ILE A 106 -8.17 -1.62 -7.47
CA ILE A 106 -7.67 -2.95 -7.15
C ILE A 106 -8.81 -3.77 -6.57
N LEU A 107 -8.97 -4.99 -7.09
CA LEU A 107 -9.84 -6.01 -6.53
C LEU A 107 -8.98 -7.18 -6.06
N PHE A 108 -9.07 -7.52 -4.77
CA PHE A 108 -8.47 -8.71 -4.20
C PHE A 108 -9.42 -9.90 -4.34
N MET A 109 -8.90 -11.02 -4.83
CA MET A 109 -9.67 -12.26 -5.00
C MET A 109 -8.89 -13.45 -4.46
N PRO A 110 -9.52 -14.33 -3.68
CA PRO A 110 -8.88 -15.55 -3.24
C PRO A 110 -8.78 -16.52 -4.43
N ILE A 111 -7.61 -17.12 -4.62
CA ILE A 111 -7.39 -18.20 -5.57
C ILE A 111 -6.77 -19.40 -4.86
N LYS A 112 -7.25 -20.60 -5.18
CA LYS A 112 -6.66 -21.84 -4.66
C LYS A 112 -5.37 -22.15 -5.38
N VAL A 113 -4.35 -22.56 -4.63
CA VAL A 113 -3.15 -23.14 -5.22
C VAL A 113 -3.51 -24.51 -5.80
N SER A 114 -3.17 -24.74 -7.07
CA SER A 114 -3.39 -26.05 -7.69
C SER A 114 -2.61 -27.12 -6.93
N SER A 115 -3.26 -28.27 -6.69
CA SER A 115 -2.61 -29.44 -6.08
C SER A 115 -1.41 -29.95 -6.89
N GLU A 116 -1.34 -29.64 -8.18
CA GLU A 116 -0.24 -30.00 -9.08
C GLU A 116 1.00 -29.11 -8.88
N ASP A 117 0.82 -27.91 -8.35
CA ASP A 117 1.85 -26.87 -8.23
C ASP A 117 2.83 -27.16 -7.07
N ASN A 118 2.50 -28.13 -6.20
CA ASN A 118 3.26 -28.63 -5.05
C ASN A 118 4.04 -27.55 -4.26
N ARG A 119 3.39 -26.41 -4.05
CA ARG A 119 3.95 -25.24 -3.34
C ARG A 119 2.94 -24.72 -2.33
N LYS A 120 3.44 -23.93 -1.37
CA LYS A 120 2.58 -23.18 -0.45
C LYS A 120 1.94 -21.98 -1.17
N PRO A 121 0.73 -21.55 -0.75
CA PRO A 121 0.18 -20.27 -1.19
C PRO A 121 1.14 -19.13 -0.87
N ARG A 122 1.26 -18.20 -1.81
CA ARG A 122 2.08 -17.00 -1.63
C ARG A 122 1.27 -15.95 -0.88
N ARG A 123 1.99 -15.18 -0.08
CA ARG A 123 1.52 -13.91 0.48
C ARG A 123 2.24 -12.80 -0.27
N ILE A 124 1.62 -11.65 -0.42
CA ILE A 124 2.22 -10.54 -1.17
C ILE A 124 3.49 -10.10 -0.44
N GLY A 125 4.64 -10.22 -1.11
CA GLY A 125 5.94 -9.87 -0.54
C GLY A 125 6.18 -8.37 -0.64
N PHE A 126 6.68 -7.76 0.43
CA PHE A 126 6.97 -6.33 0.48
C PHE A 126 8.47 -6.09 0.46
N MET A 127 8.97 -5.46 -0.59
CA MET A 127 10.25 -4.75 -0.52
C MET A 127 9.90 -3.30 -0.22
N ALA A 128 9.90 -2.92 1.05
CA ALA A 128 9.99 -1.50 1.36
C ALA A 128 11.31 -1.02 0.77
N GLY A 129 11.26 -0.14 -0.22
CA GLY A 129 12.44 0.56 -0.74
C GLY A 129 13.04 1.46 0.35
N ALA A 130 13.66 0.86 1.35
CA ALA A 130 14.78 1.45 2.04
C ALA A 130 16.00 0.95 1.26
N ASP A 131 16.72 1.87 0.63
CA ASP A 131 17.90 1.67 -0.23
C ASP A 131 17.63 1.72 -1.75
N MET A 132 17.06 2.83 -2.23
CA MET A 132 17.43 3.45 -3.52
C MET A 132 17.30 4.98 -3.44
#